data_AF-A0A1E4M9N4-F1
#
_entry.id   AF-A0A1E4M9N4-F1
#
_cell.length_a   1.000
_cell.length_b   1.000
_cell.length_c   1.000
_cell.angle_alpha   90.00
_cell.angle_beta   90.00
_cell.angle_gamma   90.00
#
_symmetry.space_group_name_H-M   'P 1'
#
loop_
_entity.id
_entity.type
_entity.pdbx_description
1 polymer ?
#
loop_
_entity_poly.entity_id
_entity_poly.type
_entity_poly.pdbx_seq_one_letter_code
_entity_poly.pdbx_strand_id
1 'polypeptide(L)'
;MLTLLRALSALPYQWRHGYDLMKDTGLLSGTLYPLLMRMSDQGLVEAEWREPSQPGRPARHAYRLTHTGLALARSVESETAIMSRATELPA
;
A
#
# COMPACT_ATOMS: atom_id res chain seq x y z
N MET A 1 -6.92 2.16 -4.82
CA MET A 1 -5.64 2.89 -4.67
C MET A 1 -5.40 3.29 -3.22
N LEU A 2 -6.24 4.15 -2.63
CA LEU A 2 -6.03 4.69 -1.29
C LEU A 2 -5.86 3.63 -0.18
N THR A 3 -6.68 2.59 -0.18
CA THR A 3 -6.57 1.48 0.79
C THR A 3 -5.20 0.80 0.77
N LEU A 4 -4.62 0.63 -0.43
CA LEU A 4 -3.33 -0.01 -0.60
C LEU A 4 -2.16 0.92 -0.23
N LEU A 5 -2.27 2.22 -0.55
CA LEU A 5 -1.34 3.24 -0.06
C LEU A 5 -1.29 3.25 1.47
N ARG A 6 -2.45 3.24 2.13
CA ARG A 6 -2.56 3.19 3.60
C ARG A 6 -1.98 1.90 4.20
N ALA A 7 -2.28 0.75 3.60
CA ALA A 7 -1.77 -0.52 4.10
C ALA A 7 -0.24 -0.61 4.01
N LEU A 8 0.35 -0.04 2.96
CA LEU A 8 1.81 0.01 2.81
C LEU A 8 2.45 1.13 3.66
N SER A 9 1.75 2.25 3.91
CA SER A 9 2.28 3.35 4.74
C SER A 9 2.35 3.00 6.22
N ALA A 10 1.56 2.03 6.70
CA ALA A 10 1.59 1.56 8.07
C ALA A 10 2.96 1.00 8.51
N LEU A 11 3.71 0.39 7.58
CA LEU A 11 5.04 -0.17 7.80
C LEU A 11 5.97 0.23 6.64
N PRO A 12 6.37 1.50 6.56
CA PRO A 12 6.87 2.12 5.32
C PRO A 12 8.23 1.57 4.85
N TYR A 13 9.01 1.01 5.77
CA TYR A 13 10.33 0.45 5.48
C TYR A 13 10.31 -1.07 5.31
N GLN A 14 9.16 -1.73 5.55
CA GLN A 14 9.04 -3.17 5.46
C GLN A 14 8.56 -3.61 4.08
N TRP A 15 9.13 -4.70 3.59
CA TRP A 15 8.64 -5.40 2.41
C TRP A 15 7.39 -6.20 2.76
N ARG A 16 6.34 -6.05 1.97
CA ARG A 16 5.03 -6.67 2.19
C ARG A 16 4.67 -7.59 1.03
N HIS A 17 4.32 -8.83 1.29
CA HIS A 17 3.88 -9.75 0.23
C HIS A 17 2.44 -9.46 -0.18
N GLY A 18 2.12 -9.69 -1.46
CA GLY A 18 0.77 -9.46 -2.00
C GLY A 18 -0.33 -10.19 -1.22
N TYR A 19 -0.06 -11.39 -0.72
CA TYR A 19 -1.03 -12.15 0.09
C TYR A 19 -1.37 -11.45 1.42
N ASP A 20 -0.38 -10.88 2.10
CA ASP A 20 -0.62 -10.13 3.35
C ASP A 20 -1.37 -8.84 3.05
N LEU A 21 -1.04 -8.18 1.94
CA LEU A 21 -1.77 -6.99 1.49
C LEU A 21 -3.23 -7.30 1.14
N MET A 22 -3.53 -8.46 0.54
CA MET A 22 -4.92 -8.89 0.32
C MET A 22 -5.67 -9.07 1.64
N LYS A 23 -5.03 -9.69 2.64
CA LYS A 23 -5.63 -9.86 3.97
C LYS A 23 -5.91 -8.52 4.64
N ASP A 24 -4.95 -7.60 4.61
CA ASP A 24 -5.07 -6.30 5.28
C ASP A 24 -6.06 -5.37 4.59
N THR A 25 -6.13 -5.42 3.26
CA THR A 25 -6.94 -4.47 2.47
C THR A 25 -8.31 -5.03 2.08
N GLY A 26 -8.53 -6.35 2.18
CA GLY A 26 -9.71 -7.03 1.66
C GLY A 26 -9.77 -7.06 0.12
N LEU A 27 -8.74 -6.59 -0.59
CA LEU A 27 -8.73 -6.57 -2.04
C LEU A 27 -8.52 -7.99 -2.61
N LEU A 28 -9.32 -8.32 -3.63
CA LEU A 28 -9.14 -9.55 -4.39
C LEU A 28 -7.88 -9.46 -5.26
N SER A 29 -7.30 -10.61 -5.60
CA SER A 29 -6.09 -10.70 -6.42
C SER A 29 -6.25 -10.00 -7.78
N GLY A 30 -7.41 -10.17 -8.42
CA GLY A 30 -7.75 -9.53 -9.70
C GLY A 30 -7.81 -8.00 -9.64
N THR A 31 -7.84 -7.41 -8.45
CA THR A 31 -7.77 -5.95 -8.25
C THR A 31 -6.42 -5.53 -7.69
N LEU A 32 -5.90 -6.28 -6.72
CA LEU A 32 -4.65 -5.97 -6.02
C LEU A 32 -3.47 -5.91 -6.98
N TYR A 33 -3.26 -6.95 -7.79
CA TYR A 33 -2.06 -7.04 -8.63
C TYR A 33 -2.07 -6.01 -9.76
N PRO A 34 -3.16 -5.80 -10.52
CA PRO A 34 -3.21 -4.70 -11.49
C PRO A 34 -3.00 -3.33 -10.85
N LEU A 35 -3.47 -3.13 -9.62
CA LEU A 35 -3.24 -1.88 -8.90
C LEU A 35 -1.78 -1.71 -8.48
N LEU A 36 -1.14 -2.74 -7.95
CA LEU A 36 0.30 -2.74 -7.62
C LEU A 36 1.16 -2.48 -8.85
N MET A 37 0.82 -3.09 -10.00
CA MET A 37 1.49 -2.81 -11.27
C MET A 37 1.38 -1.33 -11.64
N ARG A 38 0.17 -0.77 -11.63
CA ARG A 38 -0.03 0.67 -11.91
C ARG A 38 0.73 1.57 -10.94
N MET A 39 0.77 1.23 -9.66
CA MET A 39 1.55 1.99 -8.66
C MET A 39 3.05 1.90 -8.93
N SER A 40 3.53 0.73 -9.35
CA SER A 40 4.93 0.53 -9.76
C SER A 40 5.27 1.34 -11.00
N ASP A 41 4.40 1.35 -12.01
CA ASP A 41 4.56 2.14 -13.24
C ASP A 41 4.59 3.65 -12.95
N GLN A 42 3.87 4.08 -11.91
CA GLN A 42 3.87 5.47 -11.41
C GLN A 42 5.05 5.79 -10.49
N GLY A 43 5.95 4.83 -10.22
CA GLY A 43 7.08 5.02 -9.31
C GLY A 43 6.67 5.20 -7.84
N LEU A 44 5.46 4.76 -7.45
CA LEU A 44 4.96 4.85 -6.08
C LEU A 44 5.34 3.64 -5.23
N VAL A 45 5.58 2.50 -5.88
CA VAL A 45 5.89 1.22 -5.23
C VAL A 45 7.11 0.59 -5.88
N GLU A 46 8.00 0.05 -5.06
CA GLU A 46 9.03 -0.90 -5.47
C GLU A 46 8.49 -2.33 -5.37
N ALA A 47 8.89 -3.19 -6.31
CA ALA A 47 8.58 -4.61 -6.31
C ALA A 47 9.87 -5.43 -6.45
N GLU A 48 10.07 -6.40 -5.56
CA GLU A 48 11.28 -7.25 -5.56
C GLU A 48 10.91 -8.70 -5.28
N TRP A 49 11.58 -9.65 -5.94
CA TRP A 49 11.50 -11.06 -5.55
C TRP A 49 12.19 -11.25 -4.21
N ARG A 50 11.44 -11.66 -3.20
CA ARG A 50 11.96 -11.98 -1.88
C ARG A 50 11.71 -13.44 -1.57
N GLU A 51 12.64 -14.05 -0.84
CA GLU A 51 12.42 -15.37 -0.26
C GLU A 51 11.18 -15.35 0.64
N PRO A 52 10.41 -16.45 0.68
CA PRO A 52 9.28 -16.53 1.57
C PRO A 52 9.74 -16.53 3.04
N SER A 53 8.92 -15.97 3.92
CA SER A 53 9.12 -16.09 5.37
C SER A 53 9.03 -17.52 5.89
N GLN A 54 8.49 -18.46 5.11
CA GLN A 54 8.39 -19.88 5.45
C GLN A 54 9.22 -20.74 4.49
N PRO A 55 10.11 -21.62 5.01
CA PRO A 55 10.89 -22.54 4.20
C PRO A 55 10.02 -23.43 3.30
N GLY A 56 10.51 -23.76 2.10
CA GLY A 56 9.84 -24.67 1.16
C GLY A 56 8.77 -24.03 0.27
N ARG A 57 8.58 -22.70 0.32
CA ARG A 57 7.75 -21.97 -0.64
C ARG A 57 8.61 -21.35 -1.74
N PRO A 58 8.08 -21.09 -2.94
CA PRO A 58 8.81 -20.34 -3.95
C PRO A 58 8.98 -18.88 -3.50
N ALA A 59 10.03 -18.22 -3.98
CA ALA A 59 10.17 -16.77 -3.89
C ALA A 59 8.92 -16.10 -4.44
N ARG A 60 8.54 -14.96 -3.87
CA ARG A 60 7.39 -14.16 -4.33
C ARG A 60 7.72 -12.69 -4.31
N HIS A 61 7.06 -11.93 -5.17
CA HIS A 61 7.14 -10.48 -5.12
C HIS A 61 6.70 -9.95 -3.74
N ALA A 62 7.51 -9.05 -3.21
CA ALA A 62 7.19 -8.19 -2.10
C ALA A 62 7.22 -6.74 -2.56
N TYR A 63 6.44 -5.90 -1.89
CA TYR A 63 6.16 -4.53 -2.28
C TYR A 63 6.46 -3.60 -1.12
N ARG A 64 6.96 -2.41 -1.43
CA ARG A 64 7.21 -1.32 -0.47
C ARG A 64 6.94 0.01 -1.15
N LEU A 65 6.49 1.02 -0.40
CA LEU A 65 6.39 2.37 -0.97
C LEU A 65 7.78 2.94 -1.26
N THR A 66 7.89 3.63 -2.38
CA THR A 66 9.01 4.52 -2.65
C THR A 66 8.90 5.78 -1.79
N HIS A 67 9.92 6.63 -1.80
CA HIS A 67 9.83 7.95 -1.17
C HIS A 67 8.64 8.77 -1.73
N THR A 68 8.39 8.70 -3.04
CA THR A 68 7.26 9.36 -3.70
C THR A 68 5.92 8.76 -3.24
N GLY A 69 5.83 7.42 -3.15
CA GLY A 69 4.65 6.74 -2.62
C GLY A 69 4.32 7.13 -1.17
N LEU A 70 5.35 7.28 -0.33
CA LEU A 70 5.18 7.74 1.05
C LEU A 70 4.73 9.20 1.14
N ALA A 71 5.27 10.07 0.28
CA ALA A 71 4.83 11.46 0.21
C ALA A 71 3.35 11.57 -0.18
N LEU A 72 2.91 10.78 -1.17
CA LEU A 72 1.51 10.70 -1.58
C LEU A 72 0.61 10.14 -0.47
N ALA A 73 1.04 9.10 0.24
CA ALA A 73 0.26 8.56 1.36
C ALA A 73 0.01 9.63 2.45
N ARG A 74 1.05 10.39 2.81
CA ARG A 74 0.94 11.49 3.78
C ARG A 74 0.03 12.63 3.32
N SER A 75 0.08 12.99 2.03
CA SER A 75 -0.77 14.07 1.50
C SER A 75 -2.26 13.68 1.55
N VAL A 76 -2.58 12.45 1.15
CA VAL A 76 -3.96 11.93 1.19
C VAL A 76 -4.49 11.83 2.62
N GLU A 77 -3.68 11.36 3.57
CA GLU A 77 -4.08 11.27 4.97
C GLU A 77 -4.36 12.66 5.56
N SER A 78 -3.54 13.65 5.22
CA SER A 78 -3.73 15.04 5.65
C SER A 78 -5.01 15.64 5.06
N GLU A 79 -5.27 15.44 3.76
CA GLU A 79 -6.48 15.90 3.09
C GLU A 79 -7.74 15.27 3.70
N THR A 80 -7.71 13.97 3.97
CA THR A 80 -8.81 13.25 4.62
C THR A 80 -9.07 13.82 6.03
N ALA A 81 -8.01 14.08 6.81
CA ALA A 81 -8.14 14.64 8.15
C ALA A 81 -8.75 16.06 8.14
N ILE A 82 -8.37 16.90 7.17
CA ILE A 82 -8.91 18.25 7.01
C ILE A 82 -10.41 18.19 6.68
N MET A 83 -10.81 17.32 5.73
CA MET A 83 -12.21 17.17 5.34
C MET A 83 -13.08 16.62 6.48
N SER A 84 -12.53 15.67 7.25
CA SER A 84 -13.20 15.10 8.42
C SER A 84 -13.54 16.20 9.43
N ARG A 85 -12.56 17.06 9.78
CA ARG A 85 -12.72 18.13 10.76
C ARG A 85 -13.64 19.26 10.30
N ALA A 86 -13.70 19.53 8.99
CA ALA A 86 -14.61 20.54 8.42
C ALA A 86 -16.09 20.12 8.51
N THR A 87 -16.37 18.82 8.62
CA THR A 87 -17.74 18.28 8.70
C THR A 87 -18.28 18.29 10.15
N GLU A 88 -17.42 18.55 11.15
CA GLU A 88 -17.76 18.53 12.58
C GLU A 88 -18.08 19.92 13.18
N LEU A 89 -18.44 20.92 12.35
CA LEU A 89 -18.88 22.22 12.86
C LEU A 89 -20.20 22.10 13.63
N PRO A 90 -20.28 22.51 14.92
CA PRO A 90 -21.54 22.55 15.64
C PRO A 90 -22.41 23.70 15.11
N ALA A 91 -23.72 23.44 15.01
CA ALA A 91 -24.75 24.44 14.76
C ALA A 91 -24.97 25.35 15.98
#